data_AF-A0A933XV15-F1
#
_entry.id   AF-A0A933XV15-F1
#
_cell.length_a   1.000
_cell.length_b   1.000
_cell.length_c   1.000
_cell.angle_alpha   90.00
_cell.angle_beta   90.00
_cell.angle_gamma   90.00
#
_symmetry.space_group_name_H-M   'P 1'
#
loop_
_entity.id
_entity.type
_entity.pdbx_description
1 polymer ?
#
loop_
_entity_poly.entity_id
_entity_poly.type
_entity_poly.pdbx_seq_one_letter_code
_entity_poly.pdbx_strand_id
1 'polypeptide(L)'
;MRQKNAYKAFPIGCLVLAVFSYGNAWADSGMVSASATEERILKPGDVQLCKKDFLIYNKGNDLAEYMVIIGNATYEKKQLPAHGNKFFDLQKSISELRQEGQANVRANDMAIILNTGKDGKVGLNCPE
;
A
#
# COMPACT_ATOMS: atom_id res chain seq x y z
N MET A 1 -29.70 6.73 69.67
CA MET A 1 -29.71 8.14 70.16
C MET A 1 -28.90 9.01 69.21
N ARG A 2 -29.36 10.25 69.04
CA ARG A 2 -28.69 11.48 68.56
C ARG A 2 -27.16 11.48 68.81
N GLN A 3 -26.27 12.19 68.13
CA GLN A 3 -26.22 13.18 67.04
C GLN A 3 -24.70 13.42 66.83
N LYS A 4 -24.23 13.59 65.59
CA LYS A 4 -23.64 14.81 64.99
C LYS A 4 -22.24 15.29 65.46
N ASN A 5 -21.66 16.07 64.54
CA ASN A 5 -20.64 17.13 64.67
C ASN A 5 -19.27 16.69 64.12
N ALA A 6 -18.84 17.00 62.88
CA ALA A 6 -18.81 18.23 62.09
C ALA A 6 -17.85 19.31 62.61
N TYR A 7 -16.61 19.38 62.09
CA TYR A 7 -15.71 20.57 62.05
C TYR A 7 -14.67 20.38 60.89
N LYS A 8 -14.80 21.07 59.74
CA LYS A 8 -14.00 22.23 59.22
C LYS A 8 -12.46 22.06 59.24
N ALA A 9 -11.81 21.92 58.06
CA ALA A 9 -11.00 22.93 57.30
C ALA A 9 -9.54 23.07 57.83
N PHE A 10 -8.42 23.20 57.10
CA PHE A 10 -7.99 23.85 55.84
C PHE A 10 -6.68 23.15 55.30
N PRO A 11 -6.20 23.44 54.08
CA PRO A 11 -5.15 22.71 53.38
C PRO A 11 -3.74 23.26 53.65
N ILE A 12 -2.74 22.37 53.71
CA ILE A 12 -1.32 22.74 53.69
C ILE A 12 -0.72 22.06 52.46
N GLY A 13 -0.16 22.88 51.57
CA GLY A 13 0.42 22.44 50.32
C GLY A 13 1.60 21.51 50.50
N CYS A 14 1.78 20.64 49.51
CA CYS A 14 3.10 20.15 49.16
C CYS A 14 3.27 20.30 47.66
N LEU A 15 4.15 21.25 47.35
CA LEU A 15 4.68 21.61 46.06
C LEU A 15 5.45 20.39 45.52
N VAL A 16 4.96 19.75 44.45
CA VAL A 16 5.74 18.74 43.71
C VAL A 16 6.23 19.34 42.41
N LEU A 17 7.55 19.49 42.34
CA LEU A 17 8.31 19.90 41.18
C LEU A 17 8.11 18.93 40.00
N ALA A 18 7.81 19.54 38.85
CA ALA A 18 8.38 19.31 37.53
C ALA A 18 8.78 17.89 37.12
N VAL A 19 8.07 17.37 36.11
CA VAL A 19 8.71 16.56 35.06
C VAL A 19 8.38 17.19 33.71
N PHE A 20 9.44 17.69 33.08
CA PHE A 20 9.51 18.12 31.70
C PHE A 20 8.99 17.01 30.77
N SER A 21 7.80 17.18 30.21
CA SER A 21 7.40 16.42 29.03
C SER A 21 7.82 17.22 27.81
N TYR A 22 9.02 16.87 27.34
CA TYR A 22 9.56 17.25 26.04
C TYR A 22 8.48 17.14 24.97
N GLY A 23 8.45 18.16 24.11
CA GLY A 23 7.54 18.23 22.98
C GLY A 23 7.61 16.96 22.16
N ASN A 24 6.46 16.29 22.03
CA ASN A 24 6.29 15.37 20.94
C ASN A 24 6.22 16.21 19.67
N ALA A 25 7.34 16.16 18.95
CA ALA A 25 7.41 16.45 17.55
C ALA A 25 6.18 15.85 16.86
N TRP A 26 5.26 16.71 16.41
CA TRP A 26 4.76 16.72 15.05
C TRP A 26 4.99 15.37 14.38
N ALA A 27 4.12 14.40 14.69
CA ALA A 27 3.90 13.28 13.81
C ALA A 27 3.19 13.87 12.60
N ASP A 28 3.99 14.52 11.76
CA ASP A 28 3.71 14.79 10.37
C ASP A 28 3.50 13.42 9.76
N SER A 29 2.27 12.92 9.93
CA SER A 29 1.72 11.90 9.09
C SER A 29 1.73 12.60 7.75
N GLY A 30 2.84 12.45 7.03
CA GLY A 30 2.93 12.81 5.64
C GLY A 30 1.73 12.12 5.02
N MET A 31 0.65 12.88 4.85
CA MET A 31 -0.35 12.61 3.84
C MET A 31 0.51 12.65 2.60
N VAL A 32 0.98 11.47 2.21
CA VAL A 32 1.43 11.20 0.86
C VAL A 32 0.22 11.66 0.08
N SER A 33 0.32 12.88 -0.45
CA SER A 33 -0.67 13.45 -1.32
C SER A 33 -0.83 12.37 -2.37
N ALA A 34 -1.96 11.67 -2.31
CA ALA A 34 -2.32 10.67 -3.27
C ALA A 34 -2.47 11.47 -4.56
N SER A 35 -1.34 11.69 -5.24
CA SER A 35 -1.31 12.07 -6.64
C SER A 35 -2.30 11.12 -7.26
N ALA A 36 -3.40 11.66 -7.77
CA ALA A 36 -4.56 10.91 -8.22
C ALA A 36 -4.07 9.92 -9.27
N THR A 37 -3.70 8.74 -8.79
CA THR A 37 -3.04 7.74 -9.60
C THR A 37 -4.22 7.09 -10.30
N GLU A 38 -4.21 7.15 -11.63
CA GLU A 38 -5.38 6.86 -12.43
C GLU A 38 -5.75 5.39 -12.23
N GLU A 39 -6.79 5.16 -11.45
CA GLU A 39 -7.30 3.83 -11.21
C GLU A 39 -7.92 3.31 -12.52
N ARG A 40 -7.41 2.18 -13.00
CA ARG A 40 -7.94 1.50 -14.19
C ARG A 40 -8.38 0.08 -13.84
N ILE A 41 -9.60 -0.28 -14.22
CA ILE A 41 -10.09 -1.66 -14.12
C ILE A 41 -9.91 -2.34 -15.47
N LEU A 42 -9.14 -3.43 -15.49
CA LEU A 42 -8.91 -4.27 -16.66
C LEU A 42 -10.01 -5.32 -16.79
N LYS A 43 -10.64 -5.36 -17.96
CA LYS A 43 -11.49 -6.48 -18.37
C LYS A 43 -10.63 -7.66 -18.81
N PRO A 44 -11.17 -8.89 -18.85
CA PRO A 44 -10.46 -10.04 -19.40
C PRO A 44 -9.91 -9.75 -20.80
N GLY A 45 -8.61 -9.96 -20.99
CA GLY A 45 -7.89 -9.65 -22.23
C GLY A 45 -7.43 -8.21 -22.40
N ASP A 46 -7.84 -7.28 -21.53
CA ASP A 46 -7.29 -5.92 -21.51
C ASP A 46 -5.82 -5.95 -21.07
N VAL A 47 -5.08 -4.96 -21.59
CA VAL A 47 -3.66 -4.77 -21.31
C VAL A 47 -3.43 -3.34 -20.82
N GLN A 48 -2.60 -3.19 -19.80
CA GLN A 48 -2.11 -1.90 -19.32
C GLN A 48 -0.59 -1.89 -19.24
N LEU A 49 -0.01 -0.75 -19.62
CA LEU A 49 1.42 -0.49 -19.53
C LEU A 49 1.71 0.38 -18.32
N CYS A 50 2.70 0.02 -17.51
CA CYS A 50 3.13 0.79 -16.35
C CYS A 50 4.65 1.01 -16.40
N LYS A 51 5.04 2.29 -16.41
CA LYS A 51 6.44 2.75 -16.51
C LYS A 51 7.14 2.90 -15.15
N LYS A 52 6.34 2.88 -14.09
CA LYS A 52 6.73 3.09 -12.71
C LYS A 52 6.15 1.97 -11.87
N ASP A 53 6.46 1.98 -10.58
CA ASP A 53 5.88 1.08 -9.59
C ASP A 53 4.36 1.14 -9.63
N PHE A 54 3.73 -0.01 -9.42
CA PHE A 54 2.28 -0.14 -9.59
C PHE A 54 1.66 -1.07 -8.55
N LEU A 55 0.37 -0.87 -8.32
CA LEU A 55 -0.45 -1.73 -7.46
C LEU A 55 -1.45 -2.50 -8.32
N ILE A 56 -1.46 -3.82 -8.20
CA ILE A 56 -2.53 -4.68 -8.71
C ILE A 56 -3.47 -4.99 -7.55
N TYR A 57 -4.78 -4.89 -7.76
CA TYR A 57 -5.77 -5.28 -6.75
C TYR A 57 -6.98 -5.93 -7.39
N ASN A 58 -7.68 -6.76 -6.63
CA ASN A 58 -8.90 -7.42 -7.06
C ASN A 58 -10.11 -6.66 -6.51
N LYS A 59 -10.89 -6.03 -7.39
CA LYS A 59 -12.15 -5.36 -7.01
C LYS A 59 -13.35 -6.31 -6.96
N GLY A 60 -13.17 -7.56 -7.37
CA GLY A 60 -14.21 -8.59 -7.35
C GLY A 60 -14.29 -9.34 -6.02
N ASN A 61 -15.35 -10.14 -5.90
CA ASN A 61 -15.59 -11.06 -4.80
C ASN A 61 -15.03 -12.47 -5.08
N ASP A 62 -14.58 -12.72 -6.31
CA ASP A 62 -14.03 -13.99 -6.78
C ASP A 62 -12.53 -13.87 -7.01
N LEU A 63 -11.83 -14.99 -7.17
CA LEU A 63 -10.42 -15.01 -7.56
C LEU A 63 -10.22 -14.31 -8.92
N ALA A 64 -9.26 -13.40 -8.99
CA ALA A 64 -8.84 -12.78 -10.24
C ALA A 64 -7.48 -13.33 -10.67
N GLU A 65 -7.27 -13.51 -11.97
CA GLU A 65 -5.97 -13.95 -12.49
C GLU A 65 -5.31 -12.81 -13.24
N TYR A 66 -4.02 -12.60 -12.99
CA TYR A 66 -3.24 -11.59 -13.68
C TYR A 66 -1.90 -12.14 -14.14
N MET A 67 -1.35 -11.48 -15.14
CA MET A 67 -0.01 -11.73 -15.64
C MET A 67 0.73 -10.41 -15.79
N VAL A 68 1.99 -10.39 -15.32
CA VAL A 68 2.93 -9.29 -15.46
C VAL A 68 4.06 -9.76 -16.37
N ILE A 69 4.26 -9.03 -17.47
CA ILE A 69 5.37 -9.22 -18.40
C ILE A 69 6.26 -7.98 -18.31
N ILE A 70 7.57 -8.16 -18.25
CA ILE A 70 8.55 -7.07 -18.25
C ILE A 70 9.49 -7.29 -19.44
N GLY A 71 9.57 -6.32 -20.35
CA GLY A 71 10.27 -6.49 -21.61
C GLY A 71 9.65 -7.62 -22.44
N ASN A 72 10.36 -8.74 -22.59
CA ASN A 72 9.88 -9.96 -23.23
C ASN A 72 9.82 -11.19 -22.30
N ALA A 73 10.00 -11.00 -20.99
CA ALA A 73 9.96 -12.07 -20.00
C ALA A 73 8.65 -12.01 -19.21
N THR A 74 7.99 -13.17 -19.04
CA THR A 74 6.91 -13.29 -18.05
C THR A 74 7.53 -13.24 -16.67
N TYR A 75 7.26 -12.16 -15.93
CA TYR A 75 7.76 -11.98 -14.57
C TYR A 75 6.89 -12.75 -13.58
N GLU A 76 5.57 -12.58 -13.67
CA GLU A 76 4.64 -13.24 -12.76
C GLU A 76 3.32 -13.59 -13.45
N LYS A 77 2.78 -14.76 -13.11
CA LYS A 77 1.40 -15.16 -13.43
C LYS A 77 0.79 -15.78 -12.19
N LYS A 78 -0.15 -15.08 -11.55
CA LYS A 78 -0.73 -15.49 -10.26
C LYS A 78 -2.21 -15.18 -10.17
N GLN A 79 -2.83 -15.80 -9.18
CA GLN A 79 -4.19 -15.48 -8.74
C GLN A 79 -4.14 -14.49 -7.58
N LEU A 80 -5.12 -13.61 -7.54
CA LEU A 80 -5.32 -12.62 -6.50
C LEU A 80 -6.66 -12.93 -5.81
N PRO A 81 -6.67 -13.18 -4.48
CA PRO A 81 -7.92 -13.46 -3.77
C PRO A 81 -8.87 -12.26 -3.84
N ALA A 82 -10.14 -12.50 -3.49
CA ALA A 82 -11.14 -11.44 -3.38
C ALA A 82 -10.61 -10.30 -2.50
N HIS A 83 -10.72 -9.06 -2.99
CA HIS A 83 -10.21 -7.86 -2.33
C HIS A 83 -8.70 -7.86 -2.02
N GLY A 84 -7.95 -8.82 -2.55
CA GLY A 84 -6.49 -8.89 -2.42
C GLY A 84 -5.81 -7.79 -3.22
N ASN A 85 -4.60 -7.43 -2.81
CA ASN A 85 -3.74 -6.51 -3.55
C ASN A 85 -2.28 -6.96 -3.51
N LYS A 86 -1.50 -6.43 -4.45
CA LYS A 86 -0.06 -6.65 -4.52
C LYS A 86 0.63 -5.46 -5.16
N PHE A 87 1.66 -4.96 -4.47
CA PHE A 87 2.52 -3.90 -4.96
C PHE A 87 3.72 -4.49 -5.72
N PHE A 88 4.12 -3.82 -6.80
CA PHE A 88 5.26 -4.17 -7.63
C PHE A 88 6.22 -2.98 -7.73
N ASP A 89 7.45 -3.20 -7.25
CA ASP A 89 8.59 -2.32 -7.52
C ASP A 89 9.18 -2.73 -8.87
N LEU A 90 9.01 -1.85 -9.88
CA LEU A 90 9.36 -2.18 -11.26
C LEU A 90 10.88 -2.29 -11.43
N GLN A 91 11.64 -1.39 -10.79
CA GLN A 91 13.09 -1.36 -10.93
C GLN A 91 13.76 -2.56 -10.23
N LYS A 92 13.23 -2.95 -9.08
CA LYS A 92 13.65 -4.18 -8.40
C LYS A 92 13.32 -5.42 -9.25
N SER A 93 12.11 -5.51 -9.79
CA SER A 93 11.69 -6.65 -10.64
C SER A 93 12.55 -6.77 -11.90
N ILE A 94 12.88 -5.66 -12.55
CA ILE A 94 13.83 -5.61 -13.69
C ILE A 94 15.22 -6.10 -13.26
N SER A 95 15.69 -5.64 -12.10
CA SER A 95 17.01 -6.02 -11.58
C SER A 95 17.09 -7.51 -11.27
N GLU A 96 16.05 -8.08 -10.64
CA GLU A 96 15.92 -9.52 -10.36
C GLU A 96 15.96 -10.32 -11.67
N LEU A 97 15.12 -9.98 -12.66
CA LEU A 97 15.09 -10.67 -13.95
C LEU A 97 16.45 -10.64 -14.67
N ARG A 98 17.15 -9.50 -14.63
CA ARG A 98 18.48 -9.37 -15.23
C ARG A 98 19.53 -10.22 -14.51
N GLN A 99 19.47 -10.31 -13.18
CA GLN A 99 20.34 -11.18 -12.39
C GLN A 99 20.09 -12.67 -12.66
N GLU A 100 18.83 -13.04 -12.94
CA GLU A 100 18.43 -14.39 -13.35
C GLU A 100 18.84 -14.73 -14.80
N GLY A 101 19.52 -13.82 -15.50
CA GLY A 101 20.02 -14.07 -16.85
C GLY A 101 19.01 -13.82 -17.97
N GLN A 102 17.91 -13.12 -17.70
CA GLN A 102 16.97 -12.67 -18.74
C GLN A 102 17.59 -11.51 -19.54
N ALA A 103 18.53 -11.84 -20.44
CA ALA A 103 19.37 -10.90 -21.19
C ALA A 103 18.57 -9.89 -22.05
N ASN A 104 17.31 -10.19 -22.31
CA ASN A 104 16.42 -9.37 -23.13
C ASN A 104 15.62 -8.32 -22.33
N VAL A 105 15.74 -8.31 -20.99
CA VAL A 105 15.13 -7.30 -20.12
C VAL A 105 16.08 -6.12 -19.97
N ARG A 106 15.64 -4.93 -20.41
CA ARG A 106 16.40 -3.68 -20.33
C ARG A 106 16.06 -2.92 -19.04
N ALA A 107 17.00 -2.07 -18.60
CA ALA A 107 16.86 -1.28 -17.37
C ALA A 107 15.64 -0.33 -17.38
N ASN A 108 15.17 0.06 -18.56
CA ASN A 108 14.06 0.97 -18.77
C ASN A 108 12.84 0.30 -19.41
N ASP A 109 12.77 -1.03 -19.40
CA ASP A 109 11.56 -1.71 -19.87
C ASP A 109 10.36 -1.41 -18.96
N MET A 110 9.18 -1.49 -19.55
CA MET A 110 7.91 -1.25 -18.86
C MET A 110 7.30 -2.58 -18.44
N ALA A 111 6.45 -2.54 -17.41
CA ALA A 111 5.56 -3.65 -17.10
C ALA A 111 4.33 -3.61 -18.02
N ILE A 112 3.97 -4.78 -18.53
CA ILE A 112 2.73 -5.06 -19.24
C ILE A 112 1.90 -5.93 -18.32
N ILE A 113 0.74 -5.43 -17.89
CA ILE A 113 -0.17 -6.14 -17.00
C ILE A 113 -1.41 -6.55 -17.78
N LEU A 114 -1.80 -7.81 -17.63
CA LEU A 114 -2.96 -8.39 -18.27
C LEU A 114 -3.89 -9.00 -17.22
N ASN A 115 -5.19 -8.83 -17.43
CA ASN A 115 -6.21 -9.65 -16.75
C ASN A 115 -6.41 -10.93 -17.57
N THR A 116 -5.92 -12.05 -17.05
CA THR A 116 -6.03 -13.37 -17.70
C THR A 116 -7.22 -14.18 -17.21
N GLY A 117 -7.90 -13.71 -16.16
CA GLY A 117 -9.07 -14.38 -15.59
C GLY A 117 -10.32 -14.10 -16.42
N LYS A 118 -11.24 -15.08 -16.46
CA LYS A 118 -12.50 -14.94 -17.21
C LYS A 118 -13.51 -14.01 -16.53
N ASP A 119 -13.57 -14.05 -15.21
CA ASP A 119 -14.62 -13.39 -14.42
C ASP A 119 -14.06 -12.38 -13.39
N GLY A 120 -12.74 -12.37 -13.19
CA GLY A 120 -12.05 -11.51 -12.22
C GLY A 120 -11.98 -10.04 -12.64
N LYS A 121 -12.08 -9.12 -11.67
CA LYS A 121 -11.95 -7.66 -11.88
C LYS A 121 -10.61 -7.17 -11.35
N VAL A 122 -9.59 -7.17 -12.22
CA VAL A 122 -8.25 -6.68 -11.88
C VAL A 122 -8.25 -5.15 -11.99
N GLY A 123 -8.10 -4.47 -10.86
CA GLY A 123 -7.80 -3.06 -10.78
C GLY A 123 -6.30 -2.81 -10.77
N LEU A 124 -5.91 -1.69 -11.36
CA LEU A 124 -4.53 -1.23 -11.46
C LEU A 124 -4.42 0.21 -11.05
N ASN A 125 -3.36 0.48 -10.30
CA ASN A 125 -2.91 1.82 -10.00
C ASN A 125 -1.52 2.03 -10.59
N CYS A 126 -1.44 2.78 -11.68
CA CYS A 126 -0.20 3.03 -12.40
C CYS A 126 0.05 4.54 -12.54
N PRO A 127 1.01 5.11 -11.81
CA PRO A 127 1.33 6.52 -11.92
C PRO A 127 1.97 6.84 -13.27
N GLU A 128 1.57 7.97 -13.85
CA GLU A 128 2.16 8.54 -15.07
C GLU A 128 3.65 8.87 -14.89
#